data_AF-A0AAV5BDZ6-F1
#
_entry.id   AF-A0AAV5BDZ6-F1
#
_cell.length_a   1.000
_cell.length_b   1.000
_cell.length_c   1.000
_cell.angle_alpha   90.00
_cell.angle_beta   90.00
_cell.angle_gamma   90.00
#
_symmetry.space_group_name_H-M   'P 1'
#
loop_
_entity.id
_entity.type
_entity.pdbx_description
1 polymer ?
#
loop_
_entity_poly.entity_id
_entity_poly.type
_entity_poly.pdbx_seq_one_letter_code
_entity_poly.pdbx_strand_id
1 'polypeptide(L)'
;MNEKNLIPNAKRTPEERRENATKAGIASGKSRRQKKKLKQALETIMNEKVPQSMDKVQNMLHEFGINEEESTFQIALAVMLVKKALDGNIRSAELIATITGQTADHDLKEREFTHKKKMDRQKIDIVDKTLADPSALIAVLKGTNEKENVMH
;
A
#
# COMPACT_ATOMS: atom_id res chain seq x y z
N MET A 1 20.33 -19.45 13.66
CA MET A 1 20.09 -19.46 15.11
C MET A 1 20.04 -20.92 15.57
N ASN A 2 20.60 -21.24 16.73
CA ASN A 2 20.71 -22.62 17.21
C ASN A 2 19.49 -22.93 18.11
N GLU A 3 18.50 -23.65 17.57
CA GLU A 3 17.23 -23.98 18.25
C GLU A 3 17.42 -24.77 19.55
N LYS A 4 18.57 -25.44 19.69
CA LYS A 4 18.94 -26.25 20.86
C LYS A 4 19.12 -25.46 22.16
N ASN A 5 19.21 -24.12 22.11
CA ASN A 5 19.41 -23.27 23.30
C ASN A 5 18.13 -22.57 23.79
N LEU A 6 16.96 -22.85 23.21
CA LEU A 6 15.72 -22.19 23.58
C LEU A 6 14.93 -23.01 24.62
N ILE A 7 14.83 -22.51 25.85
CA ILE A 7 13.92 -23.11 26.85
C ILE A 7 12.47 -22.86 26.36
N PRO A 8 11.58 -23.88 26.34
CA PRO A 8 10.18 -23.68 25.99
C PRO A 8 9.41 -22.84 27.02
N ASN A 9 8.43 -22.03 26.58
CA ASN A 9 7.61 -21.21 27.49
C ASN A 9 6.81 -22.04 28.51
N ALA A 10 6.46 -23.29 28.18
CA ALA A 10 5.78 -24.21 29.09
C ALA A 10 6.66 -24.60 30.31
N LYS A 11 7.98 -24.43 30.21
CA LYS A 11 8.94 -24.72 31.29
C LYS A 11 9.35 -23.48 32.08
N ARG A 12 8.68 -22.33 31.89
CA ARG A 12 8.99 -21.06 32.55
C ARG A 12 7.91 -20.63 33.53
N THR A 13 8.30 -19.99 34.62
CA THR A 13 7.37 -19.39 35.58
C THR A 13 6.60 -18.22 34.95
N PRO A 14 5.43 -17.83 35.50
CA PRO A 14 4.73 -16.62 35.05
C PRO A 14 5.60 -15.36 35.09
N GLU A 15 6.47 -15.23 36.08
CA GLU A 15 7.39 -14.09 36.25
C GLU A 15 8.45 -14.05 35.16
N GLU A 16 9.11 -15.18 34.90
CA GLU A 16 10.10 -15.30 33.81
C GLU A 16 9.48 -15.01 32.43
N ARG A 17 8.23 -15.44 32.22
CA ARG A 17 7.50 -15.12 30.98
C ARG A 17 7.23 -13.62 30.86
N ARG A 18 6.83 -12.95 31.95
CA ARG A 18 6.62 -11.50 31.98
C ARG A 18 7.91 -10.73 31.73
N GLU A 19 9.01 -11.12 32.37
CA GLU A 19 10.30 -10.46 32.18
C GLU A 19 10.81 -10.60 30.74
N ASN A 20 10.70 -11.81 30.16
CA ASN A 20 11.04 -12.04 28.76
C ASN A 20 10.15 -11.25 27.80
N ALA A 21 8.85 -11.18 28.05
CA ALA A 21 7.93 -10.38 27.25
C ALA A 21 8.28 -8.88 27.31
N THR A 22 8.64 -8.37 28.49
CA THR A 22 9.10 -6.99 28.68
C THR A 22 10.40 -6.73 27.92
N LYS A 23 11.41 -7.60 28.06
CA LYS A 23 12.68 -7.51 27.32
C LYS A 23 12.45 -7.52 25.81
N ALA A 24 11.62 -8.43 25.32
CA ALA A 24 11.25 -8.52 23.91
C ALA A 24 10.50 -7.26 23.43
N GLY A 25 9.57 -6.74 24.24
CA GLY A 25 8.83 -5.52 23.96
C GLY A 25 9.74 -4.28 23.87
N ILE A 26 10.69 -4.15 24.79
CA ILE A 26 11.69 -3.07 24.79
C ILE A 26 12.59 -3.16 23.56
N ALA A 27 13.13 -4.34 23.26
CA ALA A 27 13.98 -4.57 22.09
C ALA A 27 13.24 -4.29 20.78
N SER A 28 12.01 -4.79 20.65
CA SER A 28 11.13 -4.52 19.51
C SER A 28 10.81 -3.04 19.39
N GLY A 29 10.49 -2.36 20.50
CA GLY A 29 10.26 -0.93 20.54
C GLY A 29 11.48 -0.10 20.12
N LYS A 30 12.69 -0.49 20.56
CA LYS A 30 13.95 0.13 20.13
C LYS A 30 14.17 -0.05 18.62
N SER A 31 13.97 -1.25 18.10
CA SER A 31 14.09 -1.54 16.65
C SER A 31 13.08 -0.72 15.83
N ARG A 32 11.81 -0.66 16.26
CA ARG A 32 10.77 0.14 15.60
C ARG A 32 11.14 1.63 15.58
N ARG A 33 11.62 2.17 16.70
CA ARG A 33 12.09 3.57 16.80
C ARG A 33 13.28 3.84 15.88
N GLN A 34 14.25 2.93 15.80
CA GLN A 34 15.39 3.05 14.89
C GLN A 34 14.95 3.05 13.43
N LYS A 35 14.06 2.13 13.04
CA LYS A 35 13.48 2.09 11.68
C LYS A 35 12.75 3.39 11.34
N LYS A 36 11.97 3.94 12.28
CA LYS A 36 11.29 5.23 12.09
C LYS A 36 12.30 6.37 11.87
N LYS A 37 13.34 6.47 12.70
CA LYS A 37 14.38 7.49 12.56
C LYS A 37 15.09 7.39 11.21
N LEU A 38 15.46 6.18 10.80
CA LEU A 38 16.10 5.96 9.49
C LEU A 38 15.17 6.34 8.34
N LYS A 39 13.89 5.93 8.41
CA LYS A 39 12.88 6.32 7.42
C LYS A 39 12.80 7.84 7.27
N GLN A 40 12.71 8.56 8.38
CA GLN A 40 12.66 10.03 8.37
C GLN A 40 13.92 10.64 7.78
N ALA A 41 15.10 10.15 8.15
CA ALA A 41 16.37 10.64 7.59
C ALA A 41 16.46 10.40 6.08
N LEU A 42 16.03 9.22 5.61
CA LEU A 42 15.98 8.91 4.18
C LEU A 42 14.98 9.79 3.46
N GLU A 43 13.78 10.02 4.01
CA GLU A 43 12.78 10.93 3.42
C GLU A 43 13.34 12.35 3.27
N THR A 44 14.10 12.85 4.26
CA THR A 44 14.81 14.13 4.13
C THR A 44 15.80 14.09 2.98
N ILE A 45 16.71 13.11 2.97
CA ILE A 45 17.75 13.00 1.93
C ILE A 45 17.13 12.85 0.54
N MET A 46 16.06 12.07 0.38
CA MET A 46 15.41 11.84 -0.91
C MET A 46 14.86 13.12 -1.55
N ASN A 47 14.44 14.09 -0.73
CA ASN A 47 13.91 15.37 -1.17
C ASN A 47 15.02 16.40 -1.45
N GLU A 48 16.26 16.16 -1.02
CA GLU A 48 17.38 17.05 -1.30
C GLU A 48 17.81 16.96 -2.76
N LYS A 49 18.43 18.04 -3.24
CA LYS A 49 19.05 18.07 -4.56
C LYS A 49 20.26 17.16 -4.61
N VAL A 50 20.43 16.49 -5.75
CA VAL A 50 21.66 15.80 -6.10
C VAL A 50 22.76 16.85 -6.20
N PRO A 51 23.90 16.68 -5.51
CA PRO A 51 25.02 17.60 -5.61
C PRO A 51 25.55 17.69 -7.05
N GLN A 52 25.98 18.88 -7.46
CA GLN A 52 26.62 19.06 -8.77
C GLN A 52 27.92 18.26 -8.92
N SER A 53 28.59 17.92 -7.81
CA SER A 53 29.78 17.07 -7.81
C SER A 53 29.53 15.61 -8.21
N MET A 54 28.27 15.20 -8.39
CA MET A 54 27.90 13.86 -8.85
C MET A 54 27.66 13.83 -10.37
N ASP A 55 28.67 14.18 -11.17
CA ASP A 55 28.58 14.37 -12.63
C ASP A 55 27.84 13.23 -13.36
N LYS A 56 28.13 11.98 -13.01
CA LYS A 56 27.48 10.81 -13.64
C LYS A 56 25.97 10.78 -13.42
N VAL A 57 25.51 11.19 -12.24
CA VAL A 57 24.09 11.24 -11.91
C VAL A 57 23.45 12.46 -12.56
N GLN A 58 24.11 13.63 -12.51
CA GLN A 58 23.63 14.85 -13.17
C GLN A 58 23.46 14.66 -14.68
N ASN A 59 24.46 14.07 -15.35
CA ASN A 59 24.38 13.80 -16.78
C ASN A 59 23.23 12.86 -17.13
N MET A 60 23.05 11.79 -16.34
CA MET A 60 21.93 10.86 -16.51
C MET A 60 20.58 11.55 -16.31
N LEU A 61 20.44 12.44 -15.33
CA LEU A 61 19.22 13.22 -15.13
C LEU A 61 18.97 14.16 -16.32
N HIS A 62 20.00 14.84 -16.80
CA HIS A 62 19.92 15.74 -17.93
C HIS A 62 19.54 15.04 -19.24
N GLU A 63 20.03 13.81 -19.48
CA GLU A 63 19.62 12.97 -20.61
C GLU A 63 18.11 12.68 -20.61
N PHE A 64 17.48 12.67 -19.44
CA PHE A 64 16.03 12.51 -19.26
C PHE A 64 15.27 13.84 -19.21
N GLY A 65 15.92 14.95 -19.53
CA GLY A 65 15.32 16.29 -19.57
C GLY A 65 15.10 16.93 -18.20
N ILE A 66 15.69 16.38 -17.14
CA ILE A 66 15.57 16.90 -15.78
C ILE A 66 16.68 17.93 -15.57
N ASN A 67 16.28 19.15 -15.20
CA ASN A 67 17.20 20.25 -14.94
C ASN A 67 17.73 20.23 -13.49
N GLU A 68 18.75 21.04 -13.21
CA GLU A 68 19.37 21.14 -11.88
C GLU A 68 18.38 21.55 -10.76
N GLU A 69 17.32 22.30 -11.07
CA GLU A 69 16.33 22.69 -10.07
C GLU A 69 15.47 21.51 -9.62
N GLU A 70 15.24 20.56 -10.52
CA GLU A 70 14.42 19.37 -10.34
C GLU A 70 15.25 18.12 -9.98
N SER A 71 16.57 18.17 -10.12
CA SER A 71 17.50 17.08 -9.81
C SER A 71 17.54 16.72 -8.33
N THR A 72 16.52 16.00 -7.83
CA THR A 72 16.48 15.43 -6.47
C THR A 72 16.90 13.96 -6.45
N PHE A 73 17.32 13.46 -5.29
CA PHE A 73 17.66 12.03 -5.14
C PHE A 73 16.47 11.11 -5.47
N GLN A 74 15.24 11.53 -5.14
CA GLN A 74 14.03 10.80 -5.49
C GLN A 74 13.85 10.67 -7.01
N ILE A 75 14.05 11.75 -7.75
CA ILE A 75 13.95 11.75 -9.22
C ILE A 75 15.08 10.92 -9.84
N ALA A 76 16.31 11.03 -9.33
CA ALA A 76 17.43 10.20 -9.78
C ALA A 76 17.17 8.70 -9.60
N LEU A 77 16.57 8.30 -8.47
CA LEU A 77 16.21 6.91 -8.24
C LEU A 77 15.11 6.43 -9.20
N ALA A 78 14.13 7.28 -9.52
CA ALA A 78 13.09 6.97 -10.49
C ALA A 78 13.68 6.75 -11.90
N VAL A 79 14.58 7.63 -12.34
CA VAL A 79 15.27 7.48 -13.64
C VAL A 79 16.12 6.20 -13.67
N MET A 80 16.88 5.91 -12.61
CA MET A 80 17.63 4.65 -12.53
C MET A 80 16.72 3.42 -12.57
N LEU A 81 15.55 3.49 -11.94
CA LEU A 81 14.58 2.40 -11.95
C LEU A 81 14.05 2.15 -13.38
N VAL A 82 13.70 3.21 -14.10
CA VAL A 82 13.28 3.17 -15.51
C VAL A 82 14.39 2.58 -16.37
N LYS A 83 15.62 3.12 -16.28
CA LYS A 83 16.77 2.61 -17.04
C LYS A 83 16.98 1.12 -16.81
N LYS A 84 16.97 0.68 -15.55
CA LYS A 84 17.14 -0.74 -15.21
C LYS A 84 16.01 -1.62 -15.74
N ALA A 85 14.77 -1.12 -15.77
CA ALA A 85 13.64 -1.82 -16.38
C ALA A 85 13.82 -1.95 -17.91
N LEU A 86 14.25 -0.87 -18.58
CA LEU A 86 14.56 -0.88 -20.02
C LEU A 86 15.72 -1.84 -20.36
N ASP A 87 16.69 -1.98 -19.46
CA ASP A 87 17.78 -2.96 -19.56
C ASP A 87 17.33 -4.41 -19.23
N GLY A 88 16.02 -4.67 -19.14
CA GLY A 88 15.45 -6.01 -18.98
C GLY A 88 15.24 -6.47 -17.53
N ASN A 89 15.36 -5.58 -16.53
CA ASN A 89 15.09 -5.96 -15.15
C ASN A 89 13.59 -5.97 -14.84
N ILE A 90 13.01 -7.17 -14.83
CA ILE A 90 11.58 -7.39 -14.56
C ILE A 90 11.15 -6.83 -13.20
N ARG A 91 11.95 -7.02 -12.14
CA ARG A 91 11.62 -6.50 -10.80
C ARG A 91 11.52 -4.97 -10.76
N SER A 92 12.36 -4.28 -11.53
CA SER A 92 12.24 -2.83 -11.68
C SER A 92 10.96 -2.44 -12.40
N ALA A 93 10.60 -3.15 -13.47
CA ALA A 93 9.34 -2.93 -14.19
C ALA A 93 8.11 -3.18 -13.30
N GLU A 94 8.10 -4.27 -12.52
CA GLU A 94 7.05 -4.58 -11.53
C GLU A 94 6.91 -3.49 -10.46
N LEU A 95 8.04 -2.95 -9.98
CA LEU A 95 8.02 -1.85 -9.01
C LEU A 95 7.43 -0.58 -9.63
N ILE A 96 7.81 -0.23 -10.87
CA ILE A 96 7.23 0.90 -11.60
C ILE A 96 5.72 0.70 -11.77
N ALA A 97 5.28 -0.47 -12.21
CA ALA A 97 3.87 -0.80 -12.37
C ALA A 97 3.11 -0.63 -11.03
N THR A 98 3.70 -1.10 -9.93
CA THR A 98 3.12 -0.97 -8.58
C THR A 98 2.99 0.50 -8.17
N ILE A 99 4.01 1.31 -8.39
CA ILE A 99 4.01 2.74 -8.02
C ILE A 99 3.02 3.54 -8.88
N THR A 100 2.92 3.21 -10.17
CA THR A 100 2.06 3.91 -11.14
C THR A 100 0.61 3.40 -11.14
N GLY A 101 0.29 2.39 -10.34
CA GLY A 101 -1.04 1.78 -10.29
C GLY A 101 -1.38 0.91 -11.50
N GLN A 102 -0.39 0.53 -12.31
CA GLN A 102 -0.57 -0.33 -13.49
C GLN A 102 -0.45 -1.82 -13.15
N THR A 103 -1.08 -2.25 -12.06
CA THR A 103 -1.10 -3.66 -11.64
C THR A 103 -2.51 -4.23 -11.72
N ALA A 104 -2.62 -5.53 -11.98
CA ALA A 104 -3.91 -6.22 -12.00
C ALA A 104 -4.69 -6.04 -10.67
N ASP A 105 -3.98 -5.98 -9.54
CA ASP A 105 -4.57 -5.72 -8.22
C ASP A 105 -5.15 -4.30 -8.09
N HIS A 106 -4.57 -3.31 -8.77
CA HIS A 106 -5.09 -1.95 -8.78
C HIS A 106 -6.42 -1.88 -9.52
N ASP A 107 -6.49 -2.49 -10.71
CA ASP A 107 -7.73 -2.58 -11.50
C ASP A 107 -8.85 -3.29 -10.72
N LEU A 108 -8.52 -4.35 -9.98
CA LEU A 108 -9.46 -5.07 -9.13
C LEU A 108 -9.98 -4.18 -8.00
N LYS A 109 -9.09 -3.48 -7.28
CA LYS A 109 -9.48 -2.57 -6.20
C LYS A 109 -10.35 -1.40 -6.68
N GLU A 110 -10.06 -0.85 -7.86
CA GLU A 110 -10.86 0.21 -8.45
C GLU A 110 -12.27 -0.28 -8.84
N ARG A 111 -12.37 -1.49 -9.41
CA ARG A 111 -13.65 -2.16 -9.68
C ARG A 111 -14.45 -2.43 -8.40
N GLU A 112 -13.81 -2.91 -7.34
CA GLU A 112 -14.46 -3.13 -6.04
C GLU A 112 -14.98 -1.82 -5.44
N PHE A 113 -14.17 -0.76 -5.48
CA PHE A 113 -14.54 0.56 -4.96
C PHE A 113 -15.72 1.16 -5.73
N THR A 114 -15.69 1.11 -7.06
CA THR A 114 -16.77 1.62 -7.91
C THR A 114 -18.05 0.81 -7.71
N HIS A 115 -17.96 -0.52 -7.57
CA HIS A 115 -19.10 -1.38 -7.26
C HIS A 115 -19.71 -1.03 -5.89
N LYS A 116 -18.88 -0.87 -4.86
CA LYS A 116 -19.34 -0.48 -3.52
C LYS A 116 -20.07 0.88 -3.52
N LYS A 117 -19.52 1.88 -4.22
CA LYS A 117 -20.14 3.21 -4.35
C LYS A 117 -21.51 3.15 -5.04
N LYS A 118 -21.67 2.30 -6.05
CA LYS A 118 -22.96 2.07 -6.72
C LYS A 118 -23.96 1.42 -5.77
N MET A 119 -23.54 0.41 -5.00
CA MET A 119 -24.40 -0.23 -4.00
C MET A 119 -24.84 0.74 -2.91
N ASP A 120 -23.94 1.60 -2.42
CA ASP A 120 -24.27 2.59 -1.40
C ASP A 120 -25.24 3.66 -1.92
N ARG A 121 -25.07 4.13 -3.17
CA ARG A 121 -26.06 5.01 -3.82
C ARG A 121 -27.42 4.34 -3.99
N GLN A 122 -27.44 3.09 -4.45
CA GLN A 122 -28.68 2.35 -4.64
C GLN A 122 -29.43 2.15 -3.32
N LYS A 123 -28.72 1.91 -2.20
CA LYS A 123 -29.32 1.87 -0.87
C LYS A 123 -29.95 3.20 -0.47
N ILE A 124 -29.27 4.32 -0.72
CA ILE A 124 -29.80 5.66 -0.44
C ILE A 124 -31.06 5.93 -1.29
N ASP A 125 -31.01 5.64 -2.59
CA ASP A 125 -32.16 5.81 -3.50
C ASP A 125 -33.37 4.95 -3.07
N ILE A 126 -33.12 3.74 -2.56
CA ILE A 126 -34.18 2.88 -2.01
C ILE A 126 -34.78 3.52 -0.76
N VAL A 127 -33.94 4.00 0.18
CA VAL A 127 -34.39 4.66 1.41
C VAL A 127 -35.24 5.89 1.08
N ASP A 128 -34.77 6.76 0.19
CA ASP A 128 -35.49 7.98 -0.21
C ASP A 128 -36.85 7.66 -0.86
N LYS A 129 -36.90 6.66 -1.74
CA LYS A 129 -38.17 6.22 -2.36
C LYS A 129 -39.15 5.64 -1.34
N THR A 130 -38.66 4.90 -0.35
CA THR A 130 -39.51 4.34 0.70
C THR A 130 -40.01 5.39 1.71
N LEU A 131 -39.25 6.47 1.91
CA LEU A 131 -39.70 7.61 2.71
C LEU A 131 -40.75 8.45 1.97
N ALA A 132 -40.64 8.57 0.64
CA ALA A 132 -41.57 9.31 -0.20
C ALA A 132 -42.90 8.57 -0.46
N ASP A 133 -42.85 7.24 -0.64
CA ASP A 133 -44.03 6.38 -0.73
C ASP A 133 -43.73 5.00 -0.11
N PRO A 134 -44.26 4.71 1.10
CA PRO A 134 -44.08 3.43 1.77
C PRO A 134 -44.60 2.22 0.96
N SER A 135 -45.54 2.44 0.03
CA SER A 135 -46.10 1.39 -0.85
C SER A 135 -45.08 0.93 -1.90
N ALA A 136 -44.09 1.76 -2.23
CA ALA A 136 -43.03 1.44 -3.18
C ALA A 136 -42.11 0.31 -2.71
N LEU A 137 -41.98 0.10 -1.39
CA LEU A 137 -41.22 -1.02 -0.82
C LEU A 137 -41.77 -2.38 -1.26
N ILE A 138 -43.11 -2.49 -1.33
CA ILE A 138 -43.81 -3.72 -1.73
C ILE A 138 -43.54 -4.02 -3.21
N ALA A 139 -43.46 -3.01 -4.07
CA ALA A 139 -43.13 -3.19 -5.48
C ALA A 139 -41.67 -3.64 -5.70
N VAL A 140 -40.73 -3.07 -4.94
CA VAL A 140 -39.30 -3.47 -4.99
C VAL A 140 -39.12 -4.91 -4.51
N LEU A 141 -39.76 -5.31 -3.41
CA LEU A 141 -39.68 -6.67 -2.86
C LEU A 141 -40.38 -7.72 -3.75
N LYS A 142 -41.47 -7.34 -4.45
CA LYS A 142 -42.13 -8.22 -5.43
C LYS A 142 -41.28 -8.44 -6.69
N GLY A 143 -40.62 -7.39 -7.20
CA GLY A 143 -39.76 -7.48 -8.37
C GLY A 143 -38.45 -8.25 -8.16
N THR A 144 -37.95 -8.37 -6.92
CA THR A 144 -36.81 -9.24 -6.59
C THR A 144 -37.19 -10.72 -6.52
N ASN A 145 -38.39 -11.05 -6.05
CA ASN A 145 -38.88 -12.45 -5.99
C ASN A 145 -39.22 -13.03 -7.36
N GLU A 146 -39.67 -12.21 -8.32
CA GLU A 146 -39.95 -12.68 -9.68
C GLU A 146 -38.69 -13.06 -10.47
N LYS A 147 -37.52 -12.49 -10.16
CA LYS A 147 -36.26 -12.84 -10.84
C LYS A 147 -35.62 -14.12 -10.31
N GLU A 148 -35.89 -14.51 -9.07
CA GLU A 148 -35.41 -15.79 -8.52
C GLU A 148 -36.27 -16.99 -8.97
N ASN A 149 -37.52 -16.77 -9.37
CA ASN A 149 -38.45 -17.85 -9.74
C ASN A 149 -38.46 -18.22 -11.24
N VAL A 150 -37.50 -17.72 -12.03
CA VAL A 150 -37.38 -18.00 -13.49
C VAL A 150 -36.08 -18.78 -13.83
N MET A 151 -35.30 -19.20 -12.82
CA MET A 151 -34.11 -20.05 -13.01
C MET A 151 -34.29 -21.49 -12.47
N HIS A 152 -35.47 -22.08 -12.64
CA HIS A 152 -35.67 -23.53 -12.55
C HIS A 152 -36.30 -24.07 -13.84
#